data_AF-A0A946AKQ3-F1
#
_entry.id   AF-A0A946AKQ3-F1
#
_cell.length_a   1.000
_cell.length_b   1.000
_cell.length_c   1.000
_cell.angle_alpha   90.00
_cell.angle_beta   90.00
_cell.angle_gamma   90.00
#
_symmetry.space_group_name_H-M   'P 1'
#
loop_
_entity.id
_entity.type
_entity.pdbx_description
1 polymer ?
#
loop_
_entity_poly.entity_id
_entity_poly.type
_entity_poly.pdbx_seq_one_letter_code
_entity_poly.pdbx_strand_id
1 'polypeptide(L)'
;LELSDDEWHLSFQSRVGREEWLRPYTDETLETWGREKVGNIDVVCPGFAADCLETLEEIELQNAELFKTSGGGELRYIPALNARDDHISFLSRLVEKHVGGWPEASTDWSLSDTARQLDKSLQRARDMGAKC
;
A
#
# COMPACT_ATOMS: atom_id res chain seq x y z
N LEU A 1 17.12 2.69 -10.02
CA LEU A 1 18.12 1.67 -9.64
C LEU A 1 18.26 0.79 -10.88
N GLU A 2 19.35 0.92 -11.62
CA GLU A 2 19.58 0.16 -12.87
C GLU A 2 20.05 -1.26 -12.52
N LEU A 3 19.20 -2.02 -11.81
CA LEU A 3 19.51 -3.36 -11.30
C LEU A 3 19.41 -4.40 -12.41
N SER A 4 20.35 -5.34 -12.46
CA SER A 4 20.24 -6.55 -13.29
C SER A 4 19.31 -7.59 -12.65
N ASP A 5 18.88 -8.59 -13.41
CA ASP A 5 17.92 -9.61 -12.96
C ASP A 5 18.40 -10.44 -11.76
N ASP A 6 19.71 -10.51 -11.53
CA ASP A 6 20.35 -11.19 -10.39
C ASP A 6 20.54 -10.28 -9.17
N GLU A 7 20.24 -8.99 -9.27
CA GLU A 7 20.36 -8.02 -8.17
C GLU A 7 19.03 -7.76 -7.44
N TRP A 8 17.94 -8.43 -7.83
CA TRP A 8 16.67 -8.34 -7.14
C TRP A 8 15.92 -9.68 -7.11
N HIS A 9 15.02 -9.81 -6.15
CA HIS A 9 14.15 -10.98 -6.02
C HIS A 9 12.79 -10.54 -5.48
N LEU A 10 11.73 -11.26 -5.86
CA LEU A 10 10.39 -11.05 -5.35
C LEU A 10 9.92 -12.28 -4.57
N SER A 11 9.50 -12.06 -3.33
CA SER A 11 8.89 -13.06 -2.46
C SER A 11 7.61 -12.52 -1.82
N PHE A 12 6.86 -13.42 -1.19
CA PHE A 12 5.56 -13.15 -0.59
C PHE A 12 5.60 -13.49 0.90
N GLN A 13 5.04 -12.60 1.71
CA GLN A 13 5.05 -12.66 3.17
C GLN A 13 3.67 -12.92 3.77
N SER A 14 3.58 -12.96 5.10
CA SER A 14 2.32 -12.93 5.86
C SER A 14 1.34 -14.05 5.50
N ARG A 15 1.84 -15.28 5.49
CA ARG A 15 1.04 -16.50 5.29
C ARG A 15 0.15 -16.77 6.51
N VAL A 16 -1.12 -17.07 6.29
CA VAL A 16 -2.07 -17.41 7.36
C VAL A 16 -2.79 -18.72 7.07
N GLY A 17 -2.91 -19.57 8.08
CA GLY A 17 -3.60 -20.86 7.96
C GLY A 17 -2.72 -21.95 7.37
N ARG A 18 -3.35 -23.05 6.95
CA ARG A 18 -2.67 -24.28 6.50
C ARG A 18 -2.65 -24.47 4.99
N GLU A 19 -3.40 -23.64 4.27
CA GLU A 19 -3.48 -23.69 2.82
C GLU A 19 -2.20 -23.14 2.20
N GLU A 20 -1.95 -23.53 0.95
CA GLU A 20 -0.80 -23.03 0.21
C GLU A 20 -1.05 -21.59 -0.27
N TRP A 21 -0.05 -20.73 -0.07
CA TRP A 21 -0.05 -19.34 -0.51
C TRP A 21 0.91 -19.15 -1.70
N LEU A 22 0.89 -17.95 -2.29
CA LEU A 22 1.77 -17.62 -3.40
C LEU A 22 3.25 -17.68 -2.98
N ARG A 23 4.06 -18.35 -3.80
CA ARG A 23 5.50 -18.56 -3.60
C ARG A 23 6.34 -17.66 -4.52
N PRO A 24 7.61 -17.36 -4.18
CA PRO A 24 8.39 -17.87 -3.05
C PRO A 24 8.07 -17.17 -1.73
N TYR A 25 8.28 -17.84 -0.60
CA TYR A 25 7.97 -17.31 0.73
C TYR A 25 9.15 -16.55 1.33
N THR A 26 8.91 -15.34 1.84
CA THR A 26 9.99 -14.44 2.30
C THR A 26 10.86 -15.06 3.40
N ASP A 27 10.27 -15.70 4.40
CA ASP A 27 11.01 -16.35 5.50
C ASP A 27 11.89 -17.49 5.00
N GLU A 28 11.37 -18.38 4.15
CA GLU A 28 12.12 -19.50 3.57
C GLU A 28 13.23 -19.03 2.62
N THR A 29 12.99 -17.97 1.84
CA THR A 29 13.99 -17.34 0.97
C THR A 29 15.13 -16.78 1.81
N LEU A 30 14.82 -16.02 2.87
CA LEU A 30 15.83 -15.42 3.75
C LEU A 30 16.62 -16.47 4.52
N GLU A 31 15.98 -17.52 5.01
CA GLU A 31 16.68 -18.63 5.66
C GLU A 31 17.67 -19.31 4.70
N THR A 32 17.26 -19.51 3.44
CA THR A 32 18.10 -20.08 2.38
C THR A 32 19.29 -19.19 2.06
N TRP A 33 19.06 -17.91 1.82
CA TRP A 33 20.12 -16.94 1.55
C TRP A 33 21.07 -16.77 2.73
N GLY A 34 20.56 -16.86 3.97
CA GLY A 34 21.40 -16.87 5.16
C GLY A 34 22.36 -18.06 5.16
N ARG A 35 21.85 -19.28 4.87
CA ARG A 35 22.70 -20.49 4.75
C ARG A 35 23.73 -20.38 3.62
N GLU A 36 23.35 -19.73 2.53
CA GLU A 36 24.23 -19.46 1.38
C GLU A 36 25.23 -18.32 1.64
N LYS A 37 25.11 -17.63 2.79
CA LYS A 37 25.95 -16.50 3.20
C LYS A 37 25.89 -15.35 2.19
N VAL A 38 24.70 -15.10 1.64
CA VAL A 38 24.40 -13.85 0.95
C VAL A 38 24.74 -12.70 1.91
N GLY A 39 25.39 -11.66 1.38
CA GLY A 39 25.89 -10.54 2.16
C GLY A 39 24.78 -9.67 2.75
N ASN A 40 24.84 -8.37 2.51
CA ASN A 40 23.81 -7.45 2.98
C ASN A 40 22.71 -7.33 1.93
N ILE A 41 21.46 -7.23 2.38
CA ILE A 41 20.29 -7.08 1.52
C ILE A 41 19.44 -5.89 1.95
N ASP A 42 18.80 -5.26 0.98
CA ASP A 42 17.80 -4.22 1.19
C ASP A 42 16.41 -4.75 0.82
N VAL A 43 15.43 -4.52 1.69
CA VAL A 43 14.06 -5.03 1.50
C VAL A 43 13.08 -3.87 1.37
N VAL A 44 12.27 -3.89 0.31
CA VAL A 44 11.10 -3.01 0.12
C VAL A 44 9.82 -3.84 0.19
N CYS A 45 8.75 -3.27 0.74
CA CYS A 45 7.43 -3.89 0.81
C CYS A 45 6.43 -3.14 -0.07
N PRO A 46 6.49 -3.25 -1.41
CA PRO A 46 5.69 -2.42 -2.31
C PRO A 46 4.18 -2.69 -2.25
N GLY A 47 3.75 -3.74 -1.56
CA GLY A 47 2.35 -3.99 -1.24
C GLY A 47 1.75 -3.01 -0.22
N PHE A 48 2.58 -2.22 0.47
CA PHE A 48 2.17 -1.29 1.51
C PHE A 48 2.67 0.12 1.22
N ALA A 49 1.75 1.09 1.22
CA ALA A 49 2.09 2.51 1.05
C ALA A 49 2.50 3.19 2.37
N ALA A 50 2.12 2.60 3.50
CA ALA A 50 2.43 3.05 4.86
C ALA A 50 2.84 1.86 5.72
N ASP A 51 3.70 2.11 6.71
CA ASP A 51 4.19 1.06 7.60
C ASP A 51 3.09 0.49 8.49
N CYS A 52 3.18 -0.81 8.72
CA CYS A 52 2.25 -1.60 9.51
C CYS A 52 3.01 -2.65 10.33
N LEU A 53 2.28 -3.52 11.03
CA LEU A 53 2.89 -4.57 11.82
C LEU A 53 3.72 -5.51 10.94
N GLU A 54 3.21 -5.82 9.76
CA GLU A 54 3.85 -6.72 8.81
C GLU A 54 5.15 -6.14 8.21
N THR A 55 5.37 -4.83 8.25
CA THR A 55 6.65 -4.25 7.82
C THR A 55 7.63 -4.08 8.99
N LEU A 56 7.18 -3.47 10.09
CA LEU A 56 8.06 -3.14 11.21
C LEU A 56 8.40 -4.33 12.09
N GLU A 57 7.46 -5.24 12.34
CA GLU A 57 7.69 -6.38 13.22
C GLU A 57 8.14 -7.61 12.42
N GLU A 58 7.43 -7.95 11.34
CA GLU A 58 7.76 -9.16 10.55
C GLU A 58 9.04 -8.97 9.73
N ILE A 59 9.18 -7.89 8.94
CA ILE A 59 10.38 -7.68 8.10
C ILE A 59 11.57 -7.15 8.91
N GLU A 60 11.43 -5.98 9.54
CA GLU A 60 12.56 -5.26 10.14
C GLU A 60 13.12 -5.95 11.40
N LEU A 61 12.29 -6.69 12.14
CA LEU A 61 12.74 -7.41 13.34
C LEU A 61 12.87 -8.91 13.11
N GLN A 62 11.78 -9.63 12.87
CA GLN A 62 11.79 -11.09 12.87
C GLN A 62 12.59 -11.68 11.70
N ASN A 63 12.34 -11.20 10.49
CA ASN A 63 13.04 -11.68 9.30
C ASN A 63 14.49 -11.19 9.22
N ALA A 64 14.78 -9.99 9.73
CA ALA A 64 16.16 -9.53 9.87
C ALA A 64 16.97 -10.43 10.81
N GLU A 65 16.39 -10.80 11.95
CA GLU A 65 17.03 -11.75 12.88
C GLU A 65 17.13 -13.16 12.28
N LEU A 66 16.10 -13.64 11.58
CA LEU A 66 16.13 -14.93 10.87
C LEU A 66 17.26 -14.98 9.84
N PHE A 67 17.40 -13.97 8.98
CA PHE A 67 18.44 -13.90 7.96
C PHE A 67 19.84 -13.94 8.60
N LYS A 68 20.04 -13.11 9.62
CA LYS A 68 21.30 -13.01 10.36
C LYS A 68 21.67 -14.30 11.09
N THR A 69 20.73 -14.88 11.84
CA THR A 69 20.94 -16.14 12.58
C THR A 69 21.13 -17.34 11.66
N SER A 70 20.60 -17.29 10.44
CA SER A 70 20.82 -18.30 9.40
C SER A 70 22.20 -18.22 8.74
N GLY A 71 22.97 -17.16 9.00
CA GLY A 71 24.35 -16.98 8.48
C GLY A 71 24.51 -15.86 7.44
N GLY A 72 23.44 -15.10 7.18
CA GLY A 72 23.47 -13.94 6.29
C GLY A 72 24.16 -12.72 6.92
N GLY A 73 24.29 -11.66 6.12
CA GLY A 73 24.76 -10.35 6.59
C GLY A 73 23.66 -9.54 7.28
N GLU A 74 23.55 -8.27 6.89
CA GLU A 74 22.53 -7.34 7.39
C GLU A 74 21.34 -7.29 6.43
N LEU A 75 20.11 -7.42 6.97
CA LEU A 75 18.87 -7.08 6.26
C LEU A 75 18.48 -5.66 6.68
N ARG A 76 18.39 -4.74 5.71
CA ARG A 76 17.94 -3.38 5.94
C ARG A 76 16.56 -3.18 5.33
N TYR A 77 15.57 -2.92 6.18
CA TYR A 77 14.25 -2.54 5.71
C TYR A 77 14.28 -1.09 5.17
N ILE A 78 13.71 -0.87 3.99
CA ILE A 78 13.47 0.44 3.41
C ILE A 78 12.03 0.84 3.77
N PRO A 79 11.83 1.89 4.60
CA PRO A 79 10.51 2.30 5.05
C PRO A 79 9.52 2.54 3.91
N ALA A 80 8.25 2.27 4.19
CA ALA A 80 7.17 2.60 3.29
C ALA A 80 7.11 4.12 3.02
N LEU A 81 6.34 4.52 2.01
CA LEU A 81 6.23 5.93 1.64
C LEU A 81 5.66 6.79 2.78
N ASN A 82 4.80 6.24 3.63
CA ASN A 82 4.25 6.92 4.80
C ASN A 82 3.69 8.31 4.45
N ALA A 83 3.92 9.30 5.31
CA ALA A 83 3.47 10.68 5.13
C ALA A 83 4.49 11.56 4.39
N ARG A 84 5.35 10.97 3.54
CA ARG A 84 6.35 11.73 2.77
C ARG A 84 5.64 12.71 1.82
N ASP A 85 6.14 13.93 1.74
CA ASP A 85 5.47 15.03 1.02
C ASP A 85 5.19 14.71 -0.45
N ASP A 86 6.10 14.00 -1.12
CA ASP A 86 5.96 13.59 -2.51
C ASP A 86 4.88 12.51 -2.69
N HIS A 87 4.74 11.59 -1.75
CA HIS A 87 3.67 10.59 -1.74
C HIS A 87 2.30 11.23 -1.52
N ILE A 88 2.17 12.12 -0.54
CA ILE A 88 0.93 12.86 -0.29
C ILE A 88 0.60 13.74 -1.50
N SER A 89 1.57 14.45 -2.07
CA SER A 89 1.36 15.27 -3.27
C SER A 89 0.90 14.43 -4.47
N PHE A 90 1.46 13.23 -4.65
CA PHE A 90 1.03 12.30 -5.68
C PHE A 90 -0.43 11.87 -5.48
N LEU A 91 -0.82 11.46 -4.27
CA LEU A 91 -2.20 11.09 -3.95
C LEU A 91 -3.17 12.26 -4.14
N SER A 92 -2.82 13.47 -3.69
CA SER A 92 -3.62 14.67 -3.90
C SER A 92 -3.87 14.93 -5.39
N ARG A 93 -2.83 14.90 -6.22
CA ARG A 93 -2.98 15.08 -7.68
C ARG A 93 -3.81 13.99 -8.32
N LEU A 94 -3.67 12.74 -7.85
CA LEU A 94 -4.46 11.63 -8.34
C LEU A 94 -5.95 11.84 -8.01
N VAL A 95 -6.27 12.24 -6.78
CA VAL A 95 -7.64 12.58 -6.38
C VAL A 95 -8.16 13.72 -7.25
N GLU A 96 -7.47 14.87 -7.31
CA GLU A 96 -7.85 16.04 -8.13
C GLU A 96 -8.15 15.68 -9.58
N LYS A 97 -7.32 14.83 -10.19
CA LYS A 97 -7.50 14.35 -11.56
C LYS A 97 -8.80 13.56 -11.73
N HIS A 98 -9.20 12.78 -10.73
CA HIS A 98 -10.31 11.82 -10.83
C HIS A 98 -11.64 12.31 -10.24
N VAL A 99 -11.62 13.34 -9.39
CA VAL A 99 -12.84 13.99 -8.89
C VAL A 99 -13.35 15.12 -9.79
N GLY A 100 -12.70 15.35 -10.95
CA GLY A 100 -13.16 16.30 -11.95
C GLY A 100 -14.59 16.00 -12.40
N GLY A 101 -15.52 16.91 -12.08
CA GLY A 101 -16.95 16.77 -12.35
C GLY A 101 -17.80 16.40 -11.14
N TRP A 102 -17.18 16.08 -10.00
CA TRP A 102 -17.90 15.96 -8.73
C TRP A 102 -18.23 17.37 -8.23
N PRO A 103 -19.49 17.65 -7.86
CA PRO A 103 -19.85 18.94 -7.27
C PRO A 103 -18.93 19.32 -6.12
N GLU A 104 -18.58 18.36 -5.26
CA GLU A 104 -17.74 18.50 -4.06
C GLU A 104 -16.32 18.96 -4.36
N ALA A 105 -15.84 18.75 -5.58
CA ALA A 105 -14.51 19.18 -6.03
C ALA A 105 -14.51 20.61 -6.61
N SER A 106 -15.67 21.24 -6.75
CA SER A 106 -15.79 22.63 -7.22
C SER A 106 -15.38 23.61 -6.13
N THR A 107 -14.66 24.67 -6.49
CA THR A 107 -14.35 25.79 -5.59
C THR A 107 -15.60 26.51 -5.08
N ASP A 108 -16.71 26.41 -5.83
CA ASP A 108 -17.99 27.04 -5.51
C ASP A 108 -18.93 26.07 -4.76
N TRP A 109 -18.42 24.91 -4.33
CA TRP A 109 -19.24 23.92 -3.66
C TRP A 109 -19.63 24.35 -2.25
N SER A 110 -20.89 24.11 -1.91
CA SER A 110 -21.48 24.44 -0.62
C SER A 110 -22.43 23.32 -0.20
N LEU A 111 -22.25 22.79 1.00
CA LEU A 111 -23.11 21.76 1.59
C LEU A 111 -24.58 22.21 1.63
N SER A 112 -24.83 23.45 2.01
CA SER A 112 -26.20 23.98 2.15
C SER A 112 -26.88 24.18 0.79
N ASP A 113 -26.15 24.62 -0.22
CA ASP A 113 -26.67 24.76 -1.57
C ASP A 113 -26.94 23.41 -2.23
N THR A 114 -26.07 22.43 -2.01
CA THR A 114 -26.23 21.06 -2.51
C THR A 114 -27.46 20.40 -1.90
N ALA A 115 -27.63 20.50 -0.57
CA ALA A 115 -28.82 19.99 0.12
C ALA A 115 -30.11 20.61 -0.45
N ARG A 116 -30.13 21.94 -0.65
CA ARG A 116 -31.26 22.65 -1.25
C ARG A 116 -31.56 22.21 -2.69
N GLN A 117 -30.53 21.89 -3.48
CA GLN A 117 -30.70 21.38 -4.85
C GLN A 117 -31.26 19.95 -4.86
N LEU A 118 -30.82 19.09 -3.93
CA LEU A 118 -31.34 17.73 -3.75
C LEU A 118 -32.82 17.73 -3.37
N ASP A 119 -33.24 18.58 -2.43
CA ASP A 119 -34.65 18.73 -2.05
C ASP A 119 -35.52 19.15 -3.24
N LYS A 120 -35.03 20.11 -4.04
CA LYS A 120 -35.72 20.53 -5.27
C LYS A 120 -35.79 19.42 -6.31
N SER A 121 -34.73 18.63 -6.47
CA SER A 121 -34.72 17.47 -7.37
C SER A 121 -35.69 16.39 -6.92
N LEU A 122 -35.74 16.10 -5.62
CA LEU A 122 -36.69 15.17 -5.02
C LEU A 122 -38.13 15.64 -5.24
N GLN A 123 -38.42 16.92 -5.03
CA GLN A 123 -39.75 17.48 -5.27
C GLN A 123 -40.15 17.36 -6.73
N ARG A 124 -39.26 17.71 -7.68
CA ARG A 124 -39.52 17.53 -9.12
C ARG A 124 -39.80 16.08 -9.49
N ALA A 125 -39.04 15.13 -8.94
CA ALA A 125 -39.26 13.71 -9.21
C ALA A 125 -40.65 13.26 -8.72
N ARG A 126 -41.08 13.72 -7.54
CA ARG A 126 -42.42 13.47 -7.00
C ARG A 126 -43.52 14.09 -7.87
N ASP A 127 -43.34 15.33 -8.30
CA ASP A 127 -44.30 16.02 -9.18
C ASP A 127 -44.41 15.31 -10.54
N MET A 128 -43.35 14.64 -10.99
CA MET A 128 -43.33 13.78 -12.19
C MET A 128 -43.87 12.35 -11.93
N GLY A 129 -44.39 12.06 -10.73
CA GLY A 129 -45.04 10.79 -10.40
C GLY A 129 -44.10 9.67 -9.94
N ALA A 130 -42.83 9.96 -9.64
CA ALA A 130 -41.95 8.99 -9.01
C ALA A 130 -42.47 8.65 -7.61
N LYS A 131 -42.63 7.35 -7.32
CA LYS A 131 -42.97 6.85 -5.98
C LYS A 131 -41.67 6.59 -5.23
N CYS A 132 -41.44 7.33 -4.13
CA CYS A 132 -40.41 6.99 -3.14
C CYS A 132 -40.72 5.64 -2.49
#